data_AF-A0A6B2LJ52-F1
#
_entry.id   AF-A0A6B2LJ52-F1
#
_cell.length_a   1.000
_cell.length_b   1.000
_cell.length_c   1.000
_cell.angle_alpha   90.00
_cell.angle_beta   90.00
_cell.angle_gamma   90.00
#
_symmetry.space_group_name_H-M   'P 1'
#
loop_
_entity.id
_entity.type
_entity.pdbx_description
1 polymer ?
#
loop_
_entity_poly.entity_id
_entity_poly.type
_entity_poly.pdbx_seq_one_letter_code
_entity_poly.pdbx_strand_id
1 'polypeptide(L)'
;MVNVSVETFELFVDYIYTKTISLSVENVGGLYVFSDQYQIEEIHSFCYEFIKESLGTDSIIPYYKLSTQCHDDKLLQKCLKFIIKHTKDVLESKCFLELAPIDLIEHIVNQPQLNCSESELLNGILMWSEFQAKTNTELSKFLGIAILDRIKFPFVSIELMIKVRHLNVYPKVEILLDSFLYQLNPKITGTNTNNK
;
A
#
# COMPACT_ATOMS: atom_id res chain seq x y z
N MET A 1 -3.78 11.45 22.76
CA MET A 1 -5.11 11.05 23.27
C MET A 1 -5.97 10.81 22.04
N VAL A 2 -6.24 9.55 21.70
CA VAL A 2 -7.10 9.25 20.54
C VAL A 2 -8.52 9.72 20.89
N ASN A 3 -9.15 10.43 19.96
CA ASN A 3 -10.52 10.90 20.16
C ASN A 3 -11.47 9.72 19.92
N VAL A 4 -11.96 9.10 21.00
CA VAL A 4 -13.00 8.08 20.92
C VAL A 4 -14.30 8.78 20.51
N SER A 5 -14.93 8.31 19.44
CA SER A 5 -16.19 8.89 18.98
C SER A 5 -17.30 8.64 19.98
N VAL A 6 -18.27 9.55 20.08
CA VAL A 6 -19.42 9.40 20.99
C VAL A 6 -20.16 8.10 20.67
N GLU A 7 -20.29 7.78 19.39
CA GLU A 7 -20.94 6.56 18.89
C GLU A 7 -20.22 5.29 19.36
N THR A 8 -18.88 5.30 19.36
CA THR A 8 -18.08 4.15 19.84
C THR A 8 -18.30 3.92 21.33
N PHE A 9 -18.38 5.00 22.11
CA PHE A 9 -18.63 4.92 23.54
C PHE A 9 -20.06 4.45 23.85
N GLU A 10 -21.06 4.95 23.13
CA GLU A 10 -22.46 4.52 23.25
C GLU A 10 -22.60 3.02 22.97
N LEU A 11 -22.00 2.52 21.89
CA LEU A 11 -21.98 1.08 21.57
C LEU A 11 -21.35 0.25 22.69
N PHE A 12 -20.30 0.75 23.33
CA PHE A 12 -19.68 0.08 24.46
C PHE A 12 -20.59 0.05 25.69
N VAL A 13 -21.26 1.17 26.01
CA VAL A 13 -22.22 1.23 27.11
C VAL A 13 -23.36 0.24 26.87
N ASP A 14 -23.93 0.23 25.66
CA ASP A 14 -24.97 -0.74 25.28
C ASP A 14 -24.48 -2.16 25.47
N TYR A 15 -23.27 -2.49 25.01
CA TYR A 15 -22.67 -3.81 25.20
C TYR A 15 -22.54 -4.20 26.68
N ILE A 16 -22.22 -3.28 27.59
CA ILE A 16 -22.16 -3.58 29.03
C ILE A 16 -23.53 -4.08 29.53
N TYR A 17 -24.62 -3.46 29.07
CA TYR A 17 -25.98 -3.78 29.51
C TYR A 17 -26.58 -4.99 28.78
N THR A 18 -26.31 -5.17 27.48
CA THR A 18 -26.95 -6.20 26.65
C THR A 18 -26.09 -7.44 26.43
N LYS A 19 -24.77 -7.33 26.62
CA LYS A 19 -23.77 -8.33 26.20
C LYS A 19 -23.80 -8.65 24.71
N THR A 20 -24.30 -7.73 23.89
CA THR A 20 -24.34 -7.86 22.43
C THR A 20 -23.70 -6.65 21.77
N ILE A 21 -22.92 -6.88 20.71
CA ILE A 21 -22.32 -5.81 19.91
C ILE A 21 -22.53 -6.13 18.43
N SER A 22 -23.01 -5.14 17.68
CA SER A 22 -23.22 -5.26 16.22
C SER A 22 -22.05 -4.59 15.50
N LEU A 23 -21.23 -5.37 14.81
CA LEU A 23 -20.07 -4.88 14.07
C LEU A 23 -20.43 -4.54 12.63
N SER A 24 -19.91 -3.42 12.14
CA SER A 24 -20.00 -2.96 10.76
C SER A 24 -18.65 -2.39 10.31
N VAL A 25 -18.46 -2.20 9.02
CA VAL A 25 -17.21 -1.66 8.46
C VAL A 25 -16.94 -0.24 8.98
N GLU A 26 -18.01 0.51 9.27
CA GLU A 26 -17.95 1.88 9.75
C GLU A 26 -17.57 1.97 11.23
N ASN A 27 -18.06 1.06 12.07
CA ASN A 27 -17.85 1.12 13.52
C ASN A 27 -16.64 0.29 14.00
N VAL A 28 -16.25 -0.74 13.25
CA VAL A 28 -15.25 -1.72 13.72
C VAL A 28 -13.90 -1.07 13.99
N GLY A 29 -13.50 -0.09 13.17
CA GLY A 29 -12.26 0.65 13.38
C GLY A 29 -12.24 1.39 14.71
N GLY A 30 -13.32 2.13 15.03
CA GLY A 30 -13.45 2.86 16.29
C GLY A 30 -13.44 1.91 17.50
N LEU A 31 -14.23 0.83 17.43
CA LEU A 31 -14.28 -0.19 18.47
C LEU A 31 -12.95 -0.94 18.65
N TYR A 32 -12.21 -1.16 17.57
CA TYR A 32 -10.87 -1.78 17.62
C TYR A 32 -9.91 -0.93 18.43
N VAL A 33 -9.80 0.37 18.10
CA VAL A 33 -8.91 1.29 18.83
C VAL A 33 -9.38 1.45 20.28
N PHE A 34 -10.69 1.57 20.50
CA PHE A 34 -11.25 1.68 21.84
C PHE A 34 -10.95 0.45 22.69
N SER A 35 -11.24 -0.75 22.18
CA SER A 35 -11.01 -2.00 22.91
C SER A 35 -9.53 -2.24 23.20
N ASP A 36 -8.63 -1.85 22.30
CA ASP A 36 -7.18 -1.88 22.53
C ASP A 36 -6.78 -0.90 23.65
N GLN A 37 -7.21 0.37 23.55
CA GLN A 37 -6.89 1.42 24.51
C GLN A 37 -7.39 1.11 25.94
N TYR A 38 -8.59 0.54 26.07
CA TYR A 38 -9.22 0.21 27.35
C TYR A 38 -9.02 -1.25 27.77
N GLN A 39 -8.24 -2.03 27.01
CA GLN A 39 -7.89 -3.42 27.29
C GLN A 39 -9.10 -4.35 27.46
N ILE A 40 -10.10 -4.19 26.59
CA ILE A 40 -11.32 -5.01 26.57
C ILE A 40 -11.12 -6.15 25.57
N GLU A 41 -10.46 -7.21 26.01
CA GLU A 41 -10.01 -8.33 25.15
C GLU A 41 -11.14 -9.00 24.36
N GLU A 42 -12.33 -9.12 24.96
CA GLU A 42 -13.48 -9.77 24.33
C GLU A 42 -13.95 -9.01 23.08
N ILE A 43 -14.16 -7.69 23.21
CA ILE A 43 -14.54 -6.83 22.08
C ILE A 43 -13.41 -6.79 21.06
N HIS A 44 -12.17 -6.65 21.52
CA HIS A 44 -11.00 -6.60 20.65
C HIS A 44 -10.89 -7.85 19.78
N SER A 45 -11.13 -9.03 20.36
CA SER A 45 -11.12 -10.31 19.64
C SER A 45 -12.23 -10.39 18.60
N PHE A 46 -13.45 -9.92 18.92
CA PHE A 46 -14.55 -9.86 17.95
C PHE A 46 -14.25 -8.91 16.80
N CYS A 47 -13.71 -7.72 17.09
CA CYS A 47 -13.32 -6.76 16.07
C CYS A 47 -12.19 -7.32 15.18
N TYR A 48 -11.19 -8.01 15.76
CA TYR A 48 -10.11 -8.63 15.00
C TYR A 48 -10.63 -9.68 14.00
N GLU A 49 -11.51 -10.58 14.44
CA GLU A 49 -12.08 -11.60 13.55
C GLU A 49 -12.98 -10.98 12.47
N PHE A 50 -13.78 -9.98 12.79
CA PHE A 50 -14.57 -9.24 11.80
C PHE A 50 -13.67 -8.54 10.75
N ILE A 51 -12.61 -7.86 11.18
CA ILE A 51 -11.66 -7.20 10.26
C ILE A 51 -11.04 -8.23 9.32
N LYS A 52 -10.62 -9.38 9.87
CA LYS A 52 -10.02 -10.48 9.12
C LYS A 52 -10.98 -11.06 8.07
N GLU A 53 -12.26 -11.17 8.38
CA GLU A 53 -13.29 -11.67 7.44
C GLU A 53 -13.71 -10.61 6.41
N SER A 54 -13.61 -9.33 6.75
CA SER A 54 -14.00 -8.20 5.89
C SER A 54 -12.84 -7.61 5.05
N LEU A 55 -11.69 -8.28 4.98
CA LEU A 55 -10.57 -7.86 4.14
C LEU A 55 -10.94 -7.92 2.65
N GLY A 56 -10.84 -6.77 1.99
CA GLY A 56 -11.07 -6.59 0.56
C GLY A 56 -10.22 -5.46 -0.02
N THR A 57 -10.20 -5.31 -1.34
CA THR A 57 -9.40 -4.29 -2.05
C THR A 57 -9.74 -2.85 -1.63
N ASP A 58 -10.99 -2.62 -1.20
CA ASP A 58 -11.48 -1.31 -0.77
C ASP A 58 -11.36 -1.09 0.76
N SER A 59 -11.22 -2.14 1.56
CA SER A 59 -11.09 -2.04 3.02
C SER A 59 -9.64 -2.19 3.52
N ILE A 60 -8.75 -2.71 2.68
CA ILE A 60 -7.38 -3.08 3.08
C ILE A 60 -6.53 -1.90 3.54
N ILE A 61 -6.64 -0.74 2.89
CA ILE A 61 -5.81 0.43 3.21
C ILE A 61 -6.24 1.07 4.54
N PRO A 62 -7.55 1.28 4.82
CA PRO A 62 -8.02 1.67 6.14
C PRO A 62 -7.52 0.72 7.25
N TYR A 63 -7.61 -0.60 7.04
CA TYR A 63 -7.15 -1.57 8.03
C TYR A 63 -5.63 -1.59 8.19
N TYR A 64 -4.87 -1.37 7.12
CA TYR A 64 -3.43 -1.16 7.20
C TYR A 64 -3.10 0.05 8.09
N LYS A 65 -3.74 1.21 7.85
CA LYS A 65 -3.52 2.42 8.66
C LYS A 65 -3.93 2.20 10.11
N LEU A 66 -5.05 1.52 10.34
CA LEU A 66 -5.51 1.14 11.68
C LEU A 66 -4.46 0.28 12.41
N SER A 67 -3.91 -0.74 11.73
CA SER A 67 -2.88 -1.60 12.32
C SER A 67 -1.60 -0.85 12.67
N THR A 68 -1.19 0.13 11.85
CA THR A 68 -0.03 0.98 12.16
C THR A 68 -0.30 1.92 13.33
N GLN A 69 -1.54 2.41 13.46
CA GLN A 69 -1.94 3.30 14.55
C GLN A 69 -2.01 2.56 15.89
N CYS A 70 -2.51 1.34 15.90
CA CYS A 70 -2.59 0.49 17.11
C CYS A 70 -1.28 -0.24 17.41
N HIS A 71 -0.25 -0.12 16.57
CA HIS A 71 0.98 -0.91 16.67
C HIS A 71 0.72 -2.43 16.72
N ASP A 72 -0.29 -2.89 15.98
CA ASP A 72 -0.66 -4.31 15.93
C ASP A 72 0.06 -5.02 14.77
N ASP A 73 1.18 -5.67 15.10
CA ASP A 73 1.97 -6.43 14.15
C ASP A 73 1.21 -7.60 13.51
N LYS A 74 0.27 -8.23 14.23
CA LYS A 74 -0.48 -9.37 13.69
C LYS A 74 -1.42 -8.92 12.59
N LEU A 75 -2.15 -7.83 12.83
CA LEU A 75 -3.04 -7.24 11.82
C LEU A 75 -2.23 -6.66 10.66
N LEU A 76 -1.14 -5.94 10.96
CA LEU A 76 -0.25 -5.36 9.96
C LEU A 76 0.27 -6.42 8.98
N GLN A 77 0.81 -7.52 9.49
CA GLN A 77 1.32 -8.61 8.66
C GLN A 77 0.23 -9.26 7.82
N LYS A 78 -1.00 -9.30 8.31
CA LYS A 78 -2.13 -9.85 7.57
C LYS A 78 -2.58 -8.93 6.44
N CYS A 79 -2.59 -7.62 6.69
CA CYS A 79 -2.83 -6.63 5.66
C CYS A 79 -1.77 -6.68 4.56
N LEU A 80 -0.49 -6.68 4.94
CA LEU A 80 0.63 -6.76 4.00
C LEU A 80 0.58 -8.02 3.12
N LYS A 81 0.29 -9.18 3.71
CA LYS A 81 0.11 -10.43 2.95
C LYS A 81 -1.03 -10.35 1.94
N PHE A 82 -2.15 -9.72 2.31
CA PHE A 82 -3.26 -9.51 1.38
C PHE A 82 -2.85 -8.60 0.23
N ILE A 83 -2.17 -7.49 0.51
CA ILE A 83 -1.67 -6.53 -0.49
C ILE A 83 -0.70 -7.20 -1.45
N ILE A 84 0.23 -8.02 -0.96
CA ILE A 84 1.19 -8.76 -1.80
C ILE A 84 0.47 -9.79 -2.69
N LYS A 85 -0.55 -10.46 -2.16
CA LYS A 85 -1.32 -11.48 -2.90
C LYS A 85 -2.23 -10.86 -3.96
N HIS A 86 -2.78 -9.68 -3.70
CA HIS A 86 -3.75 -9.00 -4.57
C HIS A 86 -3.20 -7.67 -5.12
N THR A 87 -1.87 -7.59 -5.33
CA THR A 87 -1.19 -6.30 -5.62
C THR A 87 -1.80 -5.59 -6.80
N LYS A 88 -2.07 -6.29 -7.90
CA LYS A 88 -2.72 -5.72 -9.08
C LYS A 88 -4.05 -5.04 -8.75
N ASP A 89 -4.97 -5.77 -8.12
CA ASP A 89 -6.31 -5.27 -7.82
C ASP A 89 -6.27 -4.12 -6.79
N VAL A 90 -5.31 -4.17 -5.86
CA VAL A 90 -5.11 -3.10 -4.86
C VAL A 90 -4.55 -1.84 -5.52
N LEU A 91 -3.57 -1.94 -6.42
CA LEU A 91 -2.98 -0.77 -7.10
C LEU A 91 -4.01 -0.01 -7.96
N GLU A 92 -5.00 -0.71 -8.50
CA GLU A 92 -6.08 -0.14 -9.30
C GLU A 92 -7.25 0.39 -8.44
N SER A 93 -7.29 0.07 -7.14
CA SER A 93 -8.42 0.43 -6.29
C SER A 93 -8.42 1.93 -5.96
N LYS A 94 -9.61 2.52 -5.91
CA LYS A 94 -9.78 3.92 -5.49
C LYS A 94 -9.23 4.16 -4.09
N CYS A 95 -9.44 3.18 -3.22
CA CYS A 95 -8.97 3.21 -1.85
C CYS A 95 -7.45 3.35 -1.76
N PHE A 96 -6.69 2.66 -2.62
CA PHE A 96 -5.25 2.82 -2.71
C PHE A 96 -4.86 4.21 -3.21
N LEU A 97 -5.46 4.68 -4.32
CA LEU A 97 -5.19 5.99 -4.90
C LEU A 97 -5.42 7.13 -3.89
N GLU A 98 -6.47 7.04 -3.09
CA GLU A 98 -6.89 8.08 -2.14
C GLU A 98 -6.14 8.01 -0.80
N LEU A 99 -5.96 6.82 -0.23
CA LEU A 99 -5.61 6.65 1.19
C LEU A 99 -4.21 6.08 1.44
N ALA A 100 -3.53 5.52 0.42
CA ALA A 100 -2.27 4.82 0.62
C ALA A 100 -1.16 5.77 1.09
N PRO A 101 -0.49 5.47 2.22
CA PRO A 101 0.65 6.24 2.70
C PRO A 101 1.92 5.88 1.90
N ILE A 102 2.88 6.82 1.86
CA ILE A 102 4.15 6.61 1.15
C ILE A 102 4.94 5.41 1.69
N ASP A 103 4.93 5.19 3.00
CA ASP A 103 5.61 4.06 3.65
C ASP A 103 5.10 2.69 3.14
N LEU A 104 3.80 2.61 2.82
CA LEU A 104 3.23 1.39 2.25
C LEU A 104 3.76 1.16 0.83
N ILE A 105 3.90 2.22 0.04
CA ILE A 105 4.40 2.12 -1.34
C ILE A 105 5.87 1.71 -1.33
N GLU A 106 6.68 2.30 -0.46
CA GLU A 106 8.06 1.85 -0.24
C GLU A 106 8.09 0.39 0.17
N HIS A 107 7.19 -0.05 1.06
CA HIS A 107 7.10 -1.45 1.45
C HIS A 107 6.77 -2.38 0.27
N ILE A 108 5.78 -2.02 -0.55
CA ILE A 108 5.35 -2.80 -1.73
C ILE A 108 6.51 -2.93 -2.73
N VAL A 109 7.16 -1.82 -3.08
CA VAL A 109 8.26 -1.78 -4.06
C VAL A 109 9.48 -2.60 -3.58
N ASN A 110 9.65 -2.73 -2.27
CA ASN A 110 10.71 -3.54 -1.68
C ASN A 110 10.42 -5.05 -1.65
N GLN A 111 9.22 -5.49 -2.02
CA GLN A 111 8.90 -6.92 -1.97
C GLN A 111 9.48 -7.68 -3.17
N PRO A 112 10.16 -8.82 -2.95
CA PRO A 112 10.78 -9.59 -4.03
C PRO A 112 9.74 -10.33 -4.90
N GLN A 113 8.56 -10.60 -4.35
CA GLN A 113 7.50 -11.37 -5.00
C GLN A 113 6.18 -10.62 -4.84
N LEU A 114 5.74 -9.97 -5.90
CA LEU A 114 4.43 -9.32 -6.00
C LEU A 114 3.57 -10.07 -7.01
N ASN A 115 2.26 -10.10 -6.81
CA ASN A 115 1.32 -10.64 -7.80
C ASN A 115 0.98 -9.61 -8.88
N CYS A 116 2.00 -9.01 -9.49
CA CYS A 116 1.88 -8.10 -10.64
C CYS A 116 3.20 -8.05 -11.43
N SER A 117 3.13 -7.58 -12.67
CA SER A 117 4.30 -7.24 -13.47
C SER A 117 4.91 -5.90 -13.05
N GLU A 118 6.21 -5.69 -13.30
CA GLU A 118 6.88 -4.40 -13.06
C GLU A 118 6.20 -3.23 -13.80
N SER A 119 5.61 -3.51 -14.97
CA SER A 119 4.82 -2.53 -15.72
C SER A 119 3.53 -2.13 -14.98
N GLU A 120 2.79 -3.11 -14.44
CA GLU A 120 1.58 -2.85 -13.64
C GLU A 120 1.91 -2.14 -12.33
N LEU A 121 3.02 -2.52 -11.68
CA LEU A 121 3.52 -1.86 -10.47
C LEU A 121 3.81 -0.38 -10.73
N LEU A 122 4.64 -0.09 -11.75
CA LEU A 122 4.98 1.27 -12.11
C LEU A 122 3.73 2.07 -12.51
N ASN A 123 2.82 1.50 -13.30
CA ASN A 123 1.61 2.19 -13.70
C ASN A 123 0.72 2.54 -12.51
N GLY A 124 0.53 1.62 -11.55
CA GLY A 124 -0.23 1.87 -10.33
C GLY A 124 0.39 2.98 -9.46
N ILE A 125 1.71 2.97 -9.31
CA ILE A 125 2.44 4.02 -8.57
C ILE A 125 2.31 5.37 -9.28
N LEU A 126 2.41 5.40 -10.61
CA LEU A 126 2.20 6.63 -11.39
C LEU A 126 0.79 7.15 -11.21
N MET A 127 -0.24 6.29 -11.32
CA MET A 127 -1.63 6.69 -11.08
C MET A 127 -1.85 7.23 -9.67
N TRP A 128 -1.29 6.58 -8.65
CA TRP A 128 -1.32 7.09 -7.28
C TRP A 128 -0.64 8.46 -7.17
N SER A 129 0.55 8.61 -7.76
CA SER A 129 1.29 9.87 -7.71
C SER A 129 0.56 11.01 -8.42
N GLU A 130 -0.07 10.74 -9.58
CA GLU A 130 -0.87 11.70 -10.34
C GLU A 130 -2.13 12.09 -9.55
N PHE A 131 -2.74 11.14 -8.83
CA PHE A 131 -3.89 11.40 -7.97
C PHE A 131 -3.50 12.27 -6.76
N GLN A 132 -2.44 11.89 -6.05
CA GLN A 132 -1.93 12.65 -4.90
C GLN A 132 -1.40 14.03 -5.30
N ALA A 133 -0.85 14.20 -6.50
CA ALA A 133 -0.40 15.50 -7.01
C ALA A 133 -1.52 16.54 -7.09
N LYS A 134 -2.75 16.10 -7.38
CA LYS A 134 -3.94 16.98 -7.42
C LYS A 134 -4.28 17.52 -6.04
N THR A 135 -4.03 16.72 -5.00
CA THR A 135 -4.33 17.04 -3.60
C THR A 135 -3.16 17.72 -2.90
N ASN A 136 -1.91 17.38 -3.26
CA ASN A 136 -0.69 17.84 -2.62
C ASN A 136 0.48 17.85 -3.63
N THR A 137 0.83 19.05 -4.10
CA THR A 137 1.69 19.29 -5.27
C THR A 137 3.16 18.89 -5.06
N GLU A 138 3.61 18.74 -3.81
CA GLU A 138 5.02 18.45 -3.48
C GLU A 138 5.33 16.93 -3.39
N LEU A 139 4.32 16.09 -3.12
CA LEU A 139 4.50 14.64 -3.02
C LEU A 139 4.91 13.99 -4.35
N SER A 140 4.41 14.53 -5.46
CA SER A 140 4.70 14.03 -6.81
C SER A 140 6.18 14.13 -7.20
N LYS A 141 6.89 15.14 -6.66
CA LYS A 141 8.34 15.31 -6.88
C LYS A 141 9.17 14.37 -6.02
N PHE A 142 8.72 14.09 -4.79
CA PHE A 142 9.48 13.29 -3.82
C PHE A 142 9.51 11.79 -4.14
N LEU A 143 8.50 11.27 -4.84
CA LEU A 143 8.50 9.89 -5.36
C LEU A 143 9.71 9.57 -6.26
N GLY A 144 10.26 10.58 -6.93
CA GLY A 144 10.99 10.42 -8.19
C GLY A 144 12.41 9.88 -8.12
N ILE A 145 12.93 9.49 -6.97
CA ILE A 145 14.31 8.98 -6.87
C ILE A 145 14.33 7.64 -6.13
N ALA A 146 13.90 7.60 -4.86
CA ALA A 146 14.03 6.40 -4.03
C ALA A 146 13.15 5.23 -4.49
N ILE A 147 11.96 5.51 -5.02
CA ILE A 147 11.04 4.48 -5.52
C ILE A 147 11.46 3.99 -6.90
N LEU A 148 11.85 4.92 -7.78
CA LEU A 148 12.24 4.59 -9.16
C LEU A 148 13.54 3.79 -9.22
N ASP A 149 14.51 4.04 -8.34
CA ASP A 149 15.75 3.25 -8.26
C ASP A 149 15.53 1.76 -7.96
N ARG A 150 14.35 1.39 -7.42
CA ARG A 150 14.02 0.00 -7.07
C ARG A 150 13.22 -0.73 -8.13
N ILE A 151 12.65 -0.01 -9.09
CA ILE A 151 11.87 -0.60 -10.19
C ILE A 151 12.82 -1.23 -11.20
N LYS A 152 12.52 -2.46 -11.62
CA LYS A 152 13.35 -3.16 -12.61
C LYS A 152 12.93 -2.74 -14.01
N PHE A 153 13.38 -1.56 -14.44
CA PHE A 153 13.12 -0.97 -15.76
C PHE A 153 13.34 -1.92 -16.97
N PRO A 154 14.27 -2.89 -16.97
CA PRO A 154 14.38 -3.86 -18.06
C PRO A 154 13.10 -4.67 -18.32
N PHE A 155 12.23 -4.82 -17.31
CA PHE A 155 10.95 -5.54 -17.39
C PHE A 155 9.73 -4.60 -17.52
N VAL A 156 9.96 -3.29 -17.66
CA VAL A 156 8.91 -2.28 -17.86
C VAL A 156 8.67 -2.06 -19.36
N SER A 157 7.42 -1.85 -19.77
CA SER A 157 7.09 -1.53 -21.16
C SER A 157 7.74 -0.22 -21.63
N ILE A 158 8.17 -0.19 -22.90
CA ILE A 158 8.81 1.01 -23.50
C ILE A 158 7.87 2.24 -23.43
N GLU A 159 6.57 2.02 -23.58
CA GLU A 159 5.57 3.07 -23.47
C GLU A 159 5.55 3.74 -22.09
N LEU A 160 5.60 2.95 -21.01
CA LEU A 160 5.70 3.48 -19.65
C LEU A 160 7.03 4.17 -19.40
N MET A 161 8.14 3.64 -19.92
CA MET A 161 9.46 4.29 -19.82
C MET A 161 9.46 5.69 -20.46
N ILE A 162 8.81 5.84 -21.62
CA ILE A 162 8.65 7.15 -22.28
C ILE A 162 7.79 8.08 -21.42
N LYS A 163 6.68 7.59 -20.86
CA LYS A 163 5.80 8.38 -19.99
C LYS A 163 6.55 8.92 -18.77
N VAL A 164 7.31 8.08 -18.07
CA VAL A 164 8.13 8.48 -16.91
C VAL A 164 9.15 9.56 -17.29
N ARG A 165 9.85 9.39 -18.42
CA ARG A 165 10.80 10.39 -18.93
C ARG A 165 10.14 11.77 -19.13
N HIS A 166 8.93 11.81 -19.68
CA HIS A 166 8.22 13.08 -19.92
C HIS A 166 7.76 13.78 -18.65
N LEU A 167 7.61 13.04 -17.53
CA LEU A 167 7.23 13.62 -16.25
C LEU A 167 8.39 14.37 -15.57
N ASN A 168 9.63 14.33 -16.10
CA ASN A 168 10.85 14.79 -15.41
C ASN A 168 11.03 14.16 -14.01
N VAL A 169 10.30 13.08 -13.74
CA VAL A 169 10.40 12.25 -12.55
C VAL A 169 11.40 11.15 -12.92
N TYR A 170 12.65 11.37 -12.50
CA TYR A 170 13.86 10.74 -13.01
C TYR A 170 13.83 9.20 -13.15
N PRO A 171 14.38 8.65 -14.25
CA PRO A 171 15.58 7.81 -14.09
C PRO A 171 16.71 8.40 -14.94
N LYS A 172 17.97 8.13 -14.56
CA LYS A 172 19.14 8.45 -15.41
C LYS A 172 18.84 7.94 -16.82
N VAL A 173 19.06 8.77 -17.85
CA VAL A 173 18.88 8.38 -19.25
C VAL A 173 19.63 7.06 -19.55
N GLU A 174 20.77 6.85 -18.87
CA GLU A 174 21.55 5.61 -18.87
C GLU A 174 20.72 4.36 -18.50
N ILE A 175 19.93 4.40 -17.42
CA ILE A 175 19.11 3.25 -16.96
C ILE A 175 18.05 2.89 -18.00
N LEU A 176 17.41 3.90 -18.60
CA LEU A 176 16.42 3.69 -19.65
C LEU A 176 17.04 3.13 -20.93
N LEU A 177 18.25 3.59 -21.29
CA LEU A 177 18.99 3.08 -22.43
C LEU A 177 19.44 1.63 -22.19
N ASP A 178 19.99 1.31 -21.03
CA ASP A 178 20.40 -0.06 -20.68
C ASP A 178 19.21 -1.02 -20.66
N SER A 179 18.06 -0.57 -20.14
CA SER A 179 16.80 -1.33 -20.16
C SER A 179 16.30 -1.59 -21.58
N PHE A 180 16.37 -0.58 -22.46
CA PHE A 180 16.01 -0.71 -23.87
C PHE A 180 16.95 -1.67 -24.61
N LEU A 181 18.26 -1.58 -24.36
CA LEU A 181 19.26 -2.48 -24.93
C LEU A 181 19.04 -3.93 -24.48
N TYR A 182 18.72 -4.16 -23.20
CA TYR A 182 18.35 -5.48 -22.67
C TYR A 182 17.13 -6.07 -23.41
N GLN A 183 16.11 -5.26 -23.67
CA GLN A 183 14.90 -5.69 -24.38
C GLN A 183 15.16 -6.03 -25.85
N LEU A 184 16.03 -5.27 -26.53
CA LEU A 184 16.41 -5.53 -27.92
C LEU A 184 17.32 -6.75 -28.09
N ASN A 185 18.23 -6.99 -27.14
CA ASN A 185 19.11 -8.14 -27.17
C ASN A 185 19.55 -8.60 -25.77
N PRO A 186 18.88 -9.59 -25.16
CA PRO A 186 19.18 -10.06 -23.82
C PRO A 186 20.53 -10.80 -23.70
N LYS A 187 21.22 -11.08 -24.82
CA LYS A 187 22.52 -11.77 -24.84
C LYS A 187 23.72 -10.81 -24.78
N ILE A 188 23.54 -9.50 -24.94
CA ILE A 188 24.65 -8.53 -24.93
C ILE A 188 25.03 -8.07 -23.51
N THR A 189 24.10 -8.12 -22.55
CA THR A 189 24.32 -7.61 -21.19
C THR A 189 25.01 -8.59 -20.24
N GLY A 190 25.39 -9.78 -20.71
CA GLY A 190 26.05 -10.83 -19.92
C GLY A 190 27.58 -10.83 -19.98
N THR A 191 28.21 -9.91 -20.70
CA THR A 191 29.68 -9.88 -20.83
C THR A 191 30.22 -8.50 -20.52
N ASN A 192 30.31 -8.15 -19.23
CA ASN A 192 31.33 -7.23 -18.70
C ASN A 192 31.36 -7.26 -17.16
N THR A 193 31.54 -8.45 -16.58
CA THR A 193 32.16 -8.62 -15.27
C THR A 193 33.38 -9.50 -15.43
N ASN A 194 34.40 -8.98 -16.13
CA ASN A 194 35.78 -9.42 -16.03
C ASN A 194 36.67 -8.39 -16.74
N ASN A 195 37.19 -7.41 -15.99
CA ASN A 195 38.63 -7.10 -15.97
C ASN A 195 38.94 -5.90 -15.07
N LYS A 196 39.63 -6.21 -13.97
CA LYS A 196 40.46 -5.38 -13.06
C LYS A 196 39.78 -4.39 -12.13
#